data_AF-A0A821YK85-F1
#
_entry.id   AF-A0A821YK85-F1
#
_cell.length_a   1.000
_cell.length_b   1.000
_cell.length_c   1.000
_cell.angle_alpha   90.00
_cell.angle_beta   90.00
_cell.angle_gamma   90.00
#
_symmetry.space_group_name_H-M   'P 1'
#
loop_
_entity.id
_entity.type
_entity.pdbx_description
1 polymer ?
#
loop_
_entity_poly.entity_id
_entity_poly.type
_entity_poly.pdbx_seq_one_letter_code
_entity_poly.pdbx_strand_id
1 'polypeptide(L)'
;MFHFSIKHIFKFTRTPSRFLVTHSVRAVHKQNNILHGKPIAERILNRCKHECEQFNEQYHRRPKLVAILVGGNESSIEFQAINHLMHIAPSNLIDTINRLNNDDTVDGIILQLPLPLHLVDRTEEFIDTIRSNKDVDGHTTSNYNSYRQTSIPPITIPVVAAVREILLEINEPLQGKDVVVIGRSKYVGTPLALMLSQATTDSKSSLISGATVTICHRDTHLN
;
A
#
# COMPACT_ATOMS: atom_id res chain seq x y z
N MET A 1 -13.69 -10.14 4.03
CA MET A 1 -12.78 -11.24 4.40
C MET A 1 -11.89 -11.54 3.19
N PHE A 2 -10.71 -10.93 3.11
CA PHE A 2 -9.77 -11.21 2.02
C PHE A 2 -8.94 -12.45 2.38
N HIS A 3 -9.12 -13.53 1.62
CA HIS A 3 -8.41 -14.78 1.81
C HIS A 3 -7.11 -14.73 0.98
N PHE A 4 -6.00 -14.31 1.59
CA PHE A 4 -4.69 -14.43 0.95
C PHE A 4 -4.14 -15.84 1.18
N SER A 5 -4.16 -16.66 0.13
CA SER A 5 -3.48 -17.96 0.11
C SER A 5 -2.12 -17.78 -0.55
N ILE A 6 -1.05 -17.65 0.23
CA ILE A 6 0.33 -17.76 -0.28
C ILE A 6 0.59 -19.24 -0.52
N LYS A 7 0.28 -19.72 -1.74
CA LYS A 7 0.41 -21.16 -2.03
C LYS A 7 1.86 -21.62 -2.14
N HIS A 8 2.84 -20.75 -2.39
CA HIS A 8 4.20 -21.20 -2.67
C HIS A 8 5.28 -20.19 -2.25
N ILE A 9 6.21 -20.64 -1.39
CA ILE A 9 7.54 -20.05 -1.21
C ILE A 9 8.50 -21.01 -1.89
N PHE A 10 9.08 -20.62 -3.04
CA PHE A 10 10.03 -21.46 -3.77
C PHE A 10 11.46 -21.16 -3.31
N LYS A 11 12.23 -22.21 -3.04
CA LYS A 11 13.65 -22.11 -2.69
C LYS A 11 14.46 -22.65 -3.87
N PHE A 12 15.11 -21.77 -4.63
CA PHE A 12 15.97 -22.16 -5.74
C PHE A 12 17.43 -22.13 -5.32
N THR A 13 18.12 -23.26 -5.42
CA THR A 13 19.58 -23.33 -5.25
C THR A 13 20.24 -23.13 -6.61
N ARG A 14 20.99 -22.04 -6.81
CA ARG A 14 21.78 -21.84 -8.03
C ARG A 14 23.09 -22.62 -7.95
N THR A 15 23.31 -23.55 -8.87
CA THR A 15 24.65 -24.06 -9.21
C THR A 15 25.19 -23.32 -10.44
N PRO A 16 26.48 -22.97 -10.50
CA PRO A 16 27.02 -22.15 -11.57
C PRO A 16 27.57 -23.03 -12.69
N SER A 17 26.79 -23.32 -13.74
CA SER A 17 27.37 -23.65 -15.07
C SER A 17 26.31 -23.54 -16.18
N ARG A 18 26.73 -22.96 -17.32
CA ARG A 18 26.02 -22.95 -18.61
C ARG A 18 25.35 -24.28 -18.91
N PHE A 19 24.02 -24.35 -19.00
CA PHE A 19 23.20 -25.30 -19.78
C PHE A 19 21.72 -24.91 -19.56
N LEU A 20 20.85 -25.20 -20.54
CA LEU A 20 19.40 -24.93 -20.44
C LEU A 20 18.86 -25.33 -19.06
N VAL A 21 18.40 -24.35 -18.27
CA VAL A 21 17.79 -24.65 -16.98
C VAL A 21 16.31 -24.93 -17.20
N THR A 22 15.97 -26.20 -17.37
CA THR A 22 14.60 -26.67 -17.11
C THR A 22 14.37 -26.58 -15.60
N HIS A 23 13.72 -25.50 -15.16
CA HIS A 23 13.39 -25.32 -13.76
C HIS A 23 12.24 -26.26 -13.39
N SER A 24 12.56 -27.41 -12.81
CA SER A 24 11.56 -28.21 -12.12
C SER A 24 11.24 -27.54 -10.78
N VAL A 25 10.05 -26.94 -10.72
CA VAL A 25 9.51 -26.33 -9.50
C VAL A 25 9.10 -27.46 -8.55
N ARG A 26 9.95 -27.80 -7.59
CA ARG A 26 9.59 -28.75 -6.52
C ARG A 26 8.96 -27.98 -5.37
N ALA A 27 7.64 -28.04 -5.26
CA ALA A 27 6.92 -27.49 -4.10
C ALA A 27 7.31 -28.29 -2.84
N VAL A 28 8.09 -27.67 -1.96
CA VAL A 28 8.31 -28.20 -0.61
C VAL A 28 7.09 -27.82 0.22
N HIS A 29 6.20 -28.78 0.45
CA HIS A 29 5.04 -28.61 1.34
C HIS A 29 5.52 -28.46 2.80
N LYS A 30 5.83 -27.23 3.22
CA LYS A 30 5.84 -26.84 4.63
C LYS A 30 4.37 -26.60 5.02
N GLN A 31 3.97 -26.99 6.24
CA GLN A 31 2.59 -26.90 6.75
C GLN A 31 1.90 -25.57 6.37
N ASN A 32 0.61 -25.66 6.01
CA ASN A 32 -0.24 -24.52 5.69
C ASN A 32 -0.46 -23.64 6.92
N ASN A 33 0.49 -22.77 7.24
CA ASN A 33 0.30 -21.74 8.25
C ASN A 33 -0.63 -20.66 7.69
N ILE A 34 -1.86 -20.60 8.20
CA ILE A 34 -2.82 -19.55 7.87
C ILE A 34 -2.35 -18.26 8.54
N LEU A 35 -2.12 -17.21 7.74
CA LEU A 35 -1.81 -15.88 8.27
C LEU A 35 -3.11 -15.17 8.61
N HIS A 36 -3.34 -14.95 9.91
CA HIS A 36 -4.51 -14.23 10.38
C HIS A 36 -4.23 -12.72 10.42
N GLY A 37 -4.88 -11.96 9.54
CA GLY A 37 -4.70 -10.50 9.48
C GLY A 37 -5.33 -9.74 10.65
N LYS A 38 -6.36 -10.30 11.31
CA LYS A 38 -7.07 -9.62 12.40
C LYS A 38 -6.17 -9.33 13.62
N PRO A 39 -5.40 -10.30 14.16
CA PRO A 39 -4.42 -10.02 15.22
C PRO A 39 -3.38 -8.95 14.83
N ILE A 40 -2.92 -8.96 13.57
CA ILE A 40 -1.97 -7.96 13.06
C ILE A 40 -2.62 -6.57 13.09
N ALA A 41 -3.83 -6.45 12.57
CA ALA A 41 -4.60 -5.21 12.57
C ALA A 41 -4.86 -4.69 14.00
N GLU A 42 -5.23 -5.56 14.94
CA GLU A 42 -5.45 -5.19 16.34
C GLU A 42 -4.17 -4.63 16.99
N ARG A 43 -3.00 -5.25 16.75
CA ARG A 43 -1.71 -4.72 17.23
C ARG A 43 -1.40 -3.35 16.63
N ILE A 44 -1.63 -3.17 15.32
CA ILE A 44 -1.41 -1.88 14.65
C ILE A 44 -2.36 -0.81 15.21
N LEU A 45 -3.64 -1.11 15.36
CA LEU A 45 -4.64 -0.19 15.92
C LEU A 45 -4.29 0.23 17.36
N ASN A 46 -3.82 -0.72 18.19
CA ASN A 46 -3.37 -0.41 19.55
C ASN A 46 -2.15 0.51 19.55
N ARG A 47 -1.18 0.30 18.64
CA ARG A 47 -0.03 1.19 18.47
C ARG A 47 -0.49 2.59 18.02
N CYS A 48 -1.35 2.66 17.00
CA CYS A 48 -1.88 3.93 16.50
C CYS A 48 -2.69 4.67 17.55
N LYS A 49 -3.41 3.98 18.44
CA LYS A 49 -4.10 4.61 19.56
C LYS A 49 -3.12 5.34 20.48
N HIS A 50 -2.01 4.68 20.83
CA HIS A 50 -0.97 5.30 21.65
C HIS A 50 -0.28 6.47 20.93
N GLU A 51 0.01 6.33 19.64
CA GLU A 51 0.57 7.42 18.82
C GLU A 51 -0.39 8.64 18.76
N CYS A 52 -1.71 8.41 18.67
CA CYS A 52 -2.72 9.46 18.74
C CYS A 52 -2.80 10.14 20.13
N GLU A 53 -2.58 9.41 21.22
CA GLU A 53 -2.52 9.97 22.57
C GLU A 53 -1.30 10.88 22.71
N GLN A 54 -0.12 10.43 22.29
CA GLN A 54 1.11 11.23 22.26
C GLN A 54 0.97 12.48 21.39
N PHE A 55 0.35 12.35 20.21
CA PHE A 55 0.06 13.50 19.35
C PHE A 55 -0.83 14.52 20.06
N ASN A 56 -1.86 14.06 20.77
CA ASN A 56 -2.75 14.96 21.50
C ASN A 56 -2.07 15.65 22.69
N GLU A 57 -1.14 14.97 23.36
CA GLU A 57 -0.32 15.59 24.41
C GLU A 57 0.60 16.68 23.85
N GLN A 58 1.23 16.42 22.70
CA GLN A 58 2.17 17.34 22.07
C GLN A 58 1.51 18.54 21.39
N TYR A 59 0.41 18.32 20.67
CA TYR A 59 -0.22 19.33 19.82
C TYR A 59 -1.56 19.84 20.37
N HIS A 60 -2.01 19.34 21.52
CA HIS A 60 -3.26 19.72 22.18
C HIS A 60 -4.52 19.60 21.29
N ARG A 61 -4.47 18.70 20.31
CA ARG A 61 -5.60 18.32 19.45
C ARG A 61 -5.42 16.89 18.97
N ARG A 62 -6.50 16.25 18.52
CA ARG A 62 -6.42 14.94 17.86
C ARG A 62 -5.96 15.09 16.39
N PRO A 63 -5.31 14.06 15.82
CA PRO A 63 -5.11 13.99 14.38
C PRO A 63 -6.45 14.01 13.64
N LYS A 64 -6.51 14.75 12.53
CA LYS A 64 -7.71 14.93 11.73
C LYS A 64 -7.49 14.40 10.32
N LEU A 65 -8.25 13.36 10.01
CA LEU A 65 -8.34 12.77 8.68
C LEU A 65 -9.67 13.19 8.04
N VAL A 66 -9.62 13.67 6.79
CA VAL A 66 -10.78 14.06 6.00
C VAL A 66 -10.89 13.19 4.76
N ALA A 67 -12.05 12.56 4.55
CA ALA A 67 -12.35 11.91 3.27
C ALA A 67 -13.27 12.77 2.42
N ILE A 68 -12.88 12.93 1.17
CA ILE A 68 -13.65 13.60 0.14
C ILE A 68 -14.35 12.53 -0.69
N LEU A 69 -15.68 12.54 -0.65
CA LEU A 69 -16.54 11.73 -1.49
C LEU A 69 -17.19 12.63 -2.54
N VAL A 70 -16.98 12.28 -3.81
CA VAL A 70 -17.42 13.09 -4.95
C VAL A 70 -18.58 12.40 -5.64
N GLY A 71 -19.73 13.07 -5.69
CA GLY A 71 -20.96 12.50 -6.24
C GLY A 71 -21.74 11.64 -5.25
N GLY A 72 -22.94 11.24 -5.68
CA GLY A 72 -23.89 10.45 -4.90
C GLY A 72 -24.20 9.16 -5.64
N ASN A 73 -23.53 8.09 -5.24
CA ASN A 73 -24.13 6.77 -5.18
C ASN A 73 -23.63 6.17 -3.87
N GLU A 74 -24.56 5.73 -3.04
CA GLU A 74 -24.30 5.03 -1.78
C GLU A 74 -23.67 3.66 -2.05
N SER A 75 -22.50 3.60 -2.68
CA SER A 75 -21.68 2.40 -2.60
C SER A 75 -21.04 2.39 -1.23
N SER A 76 -21.84 1.95 -0.25
CA SER A 76 -21.56 1.04 0.87
C SER A 76 -20.14 0.95 1.46
N ILE A 77 -19.35 2.02 1.44
CA ILE A 77 -18.09 2.05 2.19
C ILE A 77 -18.38 2.78 3.49
N GLU A 78 -18.85 2.01 4.48
CA GLU A 78 -18.85 2.45 5.88
C GLU A 78 -17.40 2.65 6.32
N PHE A 79 -16.87 3.86 6.11
CA PHE A 79 -15.63 4.30 6.74
C PHE A 79 -15.90 4.64 8.21
N GLN A 80 -16.11 3.62 9.04
CA GLN A 80 -16.29 3.78 10.48
C GLN A 80 -15.08 4.47 11.16
N ALA A 81 -13.93 4.53 10.48
CA ALA A 81 -12.69 5.12 10.98
C ALA A 81 -12.44 6.58 10.53
N ILE A 82 -13.32 7.18 9.71
CA ILE A 82 -13.09 8.53 9.18
C ILE A 82 -13.94 9.54 9.96
N ASN A 83 -13.25 10.44 10.66
CA ASN A 83 -13.88 11.45 11.52
C ASN A 83 -14.71 12.47 10.72
N HIS A 84 -14.35 12.72 9.46
CA HIS A 84 -14.98 13.75 8.63
C HIS A 84 -15.16 13.27 7.20
N LEU A 85 -16.39 12.88 6.86
CA LEU A 85 -16.80 12.61 5.48
C LEU A 85 -17.40 13.88 4.87
N MET A 86 -16.89 14.29 3.71
CA MET A 86 -17.39 15.43 2.96
C MET A 86 -17.97 14.99 1.62
N HIS A 87 -19.26 15.21 1.43
CA HIS A 87 -19.89 15.14 0.12
C HIS A 87 -19.75 16.48 -0.58
N ILE A 88 -19.19 16.49 -1.77
CA ILE A 88 -19.04 17.71 -2.55
C ILE A 88 -19.55 17.56 -3.98
N ALA A 89 -20.02 18.68 -4.53
CA ALA A 89 -20.32 18.78 -5.94
C ALA A 89 -19.02 18.64 -6.76
N PRO A 90 -19.05 17.93 -7.90
CA PRO A 90 -17.92 17.79 -8.82
C PRO A 90 -17.19 19.10 -9.14
N SER A 91 -17.93 20.21 -9.32
CA SER A 91 -17.37 21.51 -9.66
C SER A 91 -16.45 22.11 -8.59
N ASN A 92 -16.57 21.67 -7.33
CA ASN A 92 -15.91 22.29 -6.18
C ASN A 92 -14.73 21.46 -5.65
N LEU A 93 -14.33 20.39 -6.36
CA LEU A 93 -13.34 19.43 -5.88
C LEU A 93 -11.95 20.06 -5.66
N ILE A 94 -11.41 20.76 -6.65
CA ILE A 94 -10.08 21.40 -6.55
C ILE A 94 -10.05 22.44 -5.44
N ASP A 95 -11.07 23.31 -5.37
CA ASP A 95 -11.14 24.34 -4.34
C ASP A 95 -11.25 23.73 -2.93
N THR A 96 -11.98 22.62 -2.80
CA THR A 96 -12.08 21.87 -1.55
C THR A 96 -10.73 21.28 -1.15
N ILE A 97 -10.02 20.63 -2.08
CA ILE A 97 -8.68 20.08 -1.82
C ILE A 97 -7.72 21.21 -1.42
N ASN A 98 -7.72 22.34 -2.14
CA ASN A 98 -6.89 23.50 -1.83
C ASN A 98 -7.17 24.08 -0.44
N ARG A 99 -8.45 24.17 -0.05
CA ARG A 99 -8.83 24.60 1.30
C ARG A 99 -8.29 23.64 2.37
N LEU A 100 -8.43 22.32 2.17
CA LEU A 100 -7.94 21.31 3.12
C LEU A 100 -6.40 21.26 3.18
N ASN A 101 -5.73 21.48 2.06
CA ASN A 101 -4.28 21.59 1.99
C ASN A 101 -3.76 22.72 2.88
N ASN A 102 -4.46 23.86 2.89
CA ASN A 102 -4.10 25.07 3.66
C ASN A 102 -4.68 25.09 5.08
N ASP A 103 -5.52 24.13 5.46
CA ASP A 103 -6.04 24.00 6.82
C ASP A 103 -5.05 23.24 7.71
N ASP A 104 -4.32 23.94 8.58
CA ASP A 104 -3.34 23.35 9.50
C ASP A 104 -3.96 22.43 10.57
N THR A 105 -5.29 22.42 10.69
CA THR A 105 -6.00 21.45 11.53
C THR A 105 -6.20 20.10 10.86
N VAL A 106 -5.99 20.00 9.53
CA VAL A 106 -6.14 18.76 8.73
C VAL A 106 -4.78 18.13 8.50
N ASP A 107 -4.59 16.90 8.99
CA ASP A 107 -3.34 16.16 8.89
C ASP A 107 -3.31 15.21 7.70
N GLY A 108 -4.48 14.74 7.25
CA GLY A 108 -4.58 13.78 6.16
C GLY A 108 -5.85 13.94 5.33
N ILE A 109 -5.73 13.65 4.04
CA ILE A 109 -6.79 13.75 3.03
C ILE A 109 -6.86 12.43 2.27
N ILE A 110 -8.06 11.88 2.18
CA ILE A 110 -8.41 10.75 1.30
C ILE A 110 -9.34 11.28 0.22
N LEU A 111 -8.98 11.08 -1.05
CA LEU A 111 -9.91 11.27 -2.16
C LEU A 111 -10.50 9.91 -2.52
N GLN A 112 -11.77 9.69 -2.20
CA GLN A 112 -12.40 8.40 -2.43
C GLN A 112 -12.59 8.16 -3.93
N LEU A 113 -12.02 7.04 -4.41
CA LEU A 113 -12.17 6.56 -5.78
C LEU A 113 -13.18 5.39 -5.85
N PRO A 114 -13.80 5.13 -7.03
CA PRO A 114 -13.68 5.89 -8.27
C PRO A 114 -14.45 7.22 -8.22
N LEU A 115 -13.98 8.21 -8.98
CA LEU A 115 -14.73 9.45 -9.20
C LEU A 115 -15.92 9.23 -10.14
N PRO A 116 -16.93 10.12 -10.14
CA PRO A 116 -18.00 10.11 -11.13
C PRO A 116 -17.47 10.07 -12.56
N LEU A 117 -18.18 9.38 -13.48
CA LEU A 117 -17.70 9.08 -14.83
C LEU A 117 -17.15 10.30 -15.59
N HIS A 118 -17.83 11.45 -15.50
CA HIS A 118 -17.43 12.69 -16.16
C HIS A 118 -16.17 13.35 -15.58
N LEU A 119 -15.64 12.84 -14.47
CA LEU A 119 -14.40 13.30 -13.81
C LEU A 119 -13.26 12.30 -13.91
N VAL A 120 -13.50 11.07 -14.39
CA VAL A 120 -12.51 9.98 -14.34
C VAL A 120 -11.21 10.35 -15.07
N ASP A 121 -11.31 11.03 -16.21
CA ASP A 121 -10.13 11.45 -17.00
C ASP A 121 -9.23 12.44 -16.26
N ARG A 122 -9.76 13.12 -15.24
CA ARG A 122 -9.06 14.10 -14.40
C ARG A 122 -8.66 13.54 -13.03
N THR A 123 -8.85 12.23 -12.80
CA THR A 123 -8.56 11.61 -11.48
C THR A 123 -7.16 11.92 -10.98
N GLU A 124 -6.14 11.79 -11.85
CA GLU A 124 -4.75 12.04 -11.49
C GLU A 124 -4.49 13.52 -11.16
N GLU A 125 -5.14 14.45 -11.87
CA GLU A 125 -5.07 15.88 -11.57
C GLU A 125 -5.59 16.18 -10.16
N PHE A 126 -6.73 15.59 -9.78
CA PHE A 126 -7.30 15.79 -8.45
C PHE A 126 -6.43 15.16 -7.36
N ILE A 127 -5.90 13.96 -7.60
CA ILE A 127 -4.97 13.30 -6.67
C ILE A 127 -3.73 14.17 -6.48
N ASP A 128 -3.10 14.65 -7.56
CA ASP A 128 -1.89 15.47 -7.50
C ASP A 128 -2.12 16.90 -6.98
N THR A 129 -3.37 17.33 -6.85
CA THR A 129 -3.73 18.57 -6.14
C THR A 129 -3.53 18.41 -4.63
N ILE A 130 -3.62 17.19 -4.08
CA ILE A 130 -3.40 16.93 -2.65
C ILE A 130 -1.91 17.14 -2.34
N ARG A 131 -1.59 17.93 -1.30
CA ARG A 131 -0.20 18.07 -0.85
C ARG A 131 0.34 16.71 -0.46
N SER A 132 1.54 16.34 -0.95
CA SER A 132 2.12 15.02 -0.72
C SER A 132 2.22 14.63 0.75
N ASN A 133 2.49 15.58 1.65
CA ASN A 133 2.54 15.34 3.10
C ASN A 133 1.16 15.11 3.76
N LYS A 134 0.06 15.42 3.08
CA LYS A 134 -1.32 15.15 3.53
C LYS A 134 -1.99 14.01 2.77
N ASP A 135 -1.36 13.47 1.73
CA ASP A 135 -1.87 12.36 0.92
C ASP A 135 -1.65 11.03 1.67
N VAL A 136 -2.61 10.64 2.53
CA VAL A 136 -2.46 9.43 3.36
C VAL A 136 -2.59 8.12 2.57
N ASP A 137 -3.16 8.18 1.36
CA ASP A 137 -3.26 7.03 0.46
C ASP A 137 -1.97 6.82 -0.33
N GLY A 138 -1.09 7.82 -0.39
CA GLY A 138 0.19 7.74 -1.12
C GLY A 138 0.02 7.70 -2.65
N HIS A 139 -1.09 8.25 -3.16
CA HIS A 139 -1.46 8.16 -4.57
C HIS A 139 -0.90 9.31 -5.42
N THR A 140 -0.50 10.43 -4.80
CA THR A 140 0.17 11.53 -5.50
C THR A 140 1.39 11.00 -6.24
N THR A 141 1.65 11.55 -7.42
CA THR A 141 2.83 11.24 -8.24
C THR A 141 4.12 11.42 -7.43
N SER A 142 4.17 12.40 -6.53
CA SER A 142 5.29 12.60 -5.60
C SER A 142 5.48 11.40 -4.66
N ASN A 143 4.43 10.98 -3.94
CA ASN A 143 4.50 9.83 -3.03
C ASN A 143 4.73 8.52 -3.79
N TYR A 144 4.06 8.30 -4.91
CA TYR A 144 4.29 7.13 -5.77
C TYR A 144 5.76 7.04 -6.22
N ASN A 145 6.37 8.15 -6.64
CA ASN A 145 7.75 8.16 -7.12
C ASN A 145 8.78 7.90 -6.01
N SER A 146 8.43 8.09 -4.74
CA SER A 146 9.33 7.81 -3.62
C SER A 146 9.67 6.32 -3.49
N TYR A 147 8.78 5.43 -3.95
CA TYR A 147 9.06 3.99 -4.08
C TYR A 147 10.21 3.66 -5.04
N ARG A 148 10.66 4.60 -5.89
CA ARG A 148 11.83 4.39 -6.76
C ARG A 148 13.16 4.66 -6.04
N GLN A 149 13.10 5.33 -4.89
CA GLN A 149 14.28 5.80 -4.15
C GLN A 149 14.51 4.98 -2.88
N THR A 150 13.45 4.44 -2.29
CA THR A 150 13.51 3.65 -1.05
C THR A 150 12.46 2.54 -1.07
N SER A 151 12.78 1.44 -0.38
CA SER A 151 11.84 0.34 -0.12
C SER A 151 10.72 0.77 0.84
N ILE A 152 11.01 1.69 1.76
CA ILE A 152 10.02 2.24 2.69
C ILE A 152 9.93 3.75 2.47
N PRO A 153 8.94 4.22 1.71
CA PRO A 153 8.69 5.64 1.55
C PRO A 153 8.07 6.25 2.82
N PRO A 154 8.23 7.57 3.04
CA PRO A 154 7.64 8.27 4.18
C PRO A 154 6.13 8.05 4.31
N ILE A 155 5.43 8.05 3.17
CA ILE A 155 4.03 7.68 3.06
C ILE A 155 3.96 6.43 2.21
N THR A 156 3.50 5.34 2.81
CA THR A 156 3.31 4.05 2.15
C THR A 156 1.83 3.85 1.86
N ILE A 157 1.50 3.44 0.63
CA ILE A 157 0.13 3.10 0.25
C ILE A 157 -0.43 2.03 1.22
N PRO A 158 -1.64 2.21 1.81
CA PRO A 158 -2.14 1.36 2.89
C PRO A 158 -2.13 -0.15 2.60
N VAL A 159 -2.49 -0.57 1.38
CA VAL A 159 -2.49 -1.99 0.99
C VAL A 159 -1.07 -2.55 0.93
N VAL A 160 -0.11 -1.77 0.44
CA VAL A 160 1.31 -2.16 0.37
C VAL A 160 1.88 -2.28 1.79
N ALA A 161 1.54 -1.32 2.67
CA ALA A 161 1.89 -1.38 4.08
C ALA A 161 1.28 -2.63 4.75
N ALA A 162 0.01 -2.95 4.50
CA ALA A 162 -0.62 -4.14 5.04
C ALA A 162 0.08 -5.44 4.60
N VAL A 163 0.44 -5.56 3.32
CA VAL A 163 1.21 -6.71 2.82
C VAL A 163 2.57 -6.80 3.52
N ARG A 164 3.27 -5.67 3.71
CA ARG A 164 4.51 -5.63 4.49
C ARG A 164 4.31 -6.18 5.90
N GLU A 165 3.32 -5.67 6.65
CA GLU A 165 3.09 -6.12 8.02
C GLU A 165 2.74 -7.60 8.10
N ILE A 166 2.01 -8.13 7.12
CA ILE A 166 1.72 -9.56 6.99
C ILE A 166 2.99 -10.38 6.71
N LEU A 167 3.85 -9.91 5.79
CA LEU A 167 5.11 -10.59 5.45
C LEU A 167 6.10 -10.58 6.62
N LEU A 168 6.12 -9.52 7.42
CA LEU A 168 6.95 -9.43 8.63
C LEU A 168 6.57 -10.50 9.67
N GLU A 169 5.28 -10.89 9.75
CA GLU A 169 4.84 -11.96 10.66
C GLU A 169 5.39 -13.34 10.27
N ILE A 170 5.76 -13.53 9.00
CA ILE A 170 6.37 -14.77 8.52
C ILE A 170 7.79 -14.93 9.08
N ASN A 171 8.45 -13.83 9.44
CA ASN A 171 9.81 -13.79 9.99
C ASN A 171 10.85 -14.58 9.14
N GLU A 172 10.69 -14.51 7.82
CA GLU A 172 11.51 -15.21 6.84
C GLU A 172 12.09 -14.20 5.84
N PRO A 173 13.42 -14.04 5.75
CA PRO A 173 14.03 -13.05 4.85
C PRO A 173 13.64 -13.30 3.39
N LEU A 174 13.27 -12.23 2.67
CA LEU A 174 12.99 -12.27 1.24
C LEU A 174 14.22 -12.04 0.36
N GLN A 175 15.34 -11.59 0.95
CA GLN A 175 16.60 -11.37 0.24
C GLN A 175 16.99 -12.60 -0.60
N GLY A 176 17.14 -12.39 -1.91
CA GLY A 176 17.54 -13.43 -2.86
C GLY A 176 16.46 -14.48 -3.17
N LYS A 177 15.25 -14.39 -2.62
CA LYS A 177 14.11 -15.23 -3.00
C LYS A 177 13.45 -14.69 -4.26
N ASP A 178 12.84 -15.58 -5.04
CA ASP A 178 12.01 -15.22 -6.18
C ASP A 178 10.58 -14.94 -5.72
N VAL A 179 10.06 -13.76 -6.06
CA VAL A 179 8.71 -13.31 -5.73
C VAL A 179 7.96 -12.97 -7.01
N VAL A 180 6.75 -13.49 -7.15
CA VAL A 180 5.84 -13.13 -8.25
C VAL A 180 4.74 -12.23 -7.72
N VAL A 181 4.64 -11.02 -8.26
CA VAL A 181 3.52 -10.10 -8.02
C VAL A 181 2.56 -10.18 -9.20
N ILE A 182 1.33 -10.62 -8.95
CA ILE A 182 0.29 -10.70 -9.98
C ILE A 182 -0.57 -9.44 -9.93
N GLY A 183 -0.40 -8.58 -10.92
CA GLY A 183 -1.01 -7.26 -11.01
C GLY A 183 0.05 -6.16 -11.04
N ARG A 184 -0.18 -5.13 -11.87
CA ARG A 184 0.73 -4.00 -12.09
C ARG A 184 0.06 -2.63 -11.93
N SER A 185 -0.96 -2.57 -11.08
CA SER A 185 -1.69 -1.32 -10.83
C SER A 185 -0.77 -0.29 -10.18
N LYS A 186 -1.00 1.00 -10.47
CA LYS A 186 -0.33 2.13 -9.84
C LYS A 186 -0.50 2.13 -8.32
N TYR A 187 -1.65 1.66 -7.83
CA TYR A 187 -2.02 1.73 -6.41
C TYR A 187 -1.56 0.53 -5.58
N VAL A 188 -1.19 -0.61 -6.19
CA VAL A 188 -0.82 -1.80 -5.39
C VAL A 188 0.33 -2.56 -6.02
N GLY A 189 0.13 -3.09 -7.22
CA GLY A 189 1.05 -4.08 -7.80
C GLY A 189 2.46 -3.54 -8.02
N THR A 190 2.58 -2.40 -8.70
CA THR A 190 3.88 -1.81 -9.01
C THR A 190 4.61 -1.30 -7.76
N PRO A 191 3.97 -0.54 -6.85
CA PRO A 191 4.60 -0.15 -5.58
C PRO A 191 5.05 -1.32 -4.73
N LEU A 192 4.24 -2.38 -4.63
CA LEU A 192 4.61 -3.60 -3.90
C LEU A 192 5.85 -4.25 -4.52
N ALA A 193 5.89 -4.39 -5.84
CA ALA A 193 7.04 -4.95 -6.53
C ALA A 193 8.32 -4.12 -6.28
N LEU A 194 8.22 -2.79 -6.33
CA LEU A 194 9.33 -1.89 -6.03
C LEU A 194 9.82 -2.06 -4.58
N MET A 195 8.91 -2.08 -3.61
CA MET A 195 9.26 -2.28 -2.19
C MET A 195 9.99 -3.61 -1.95
N LEU A 196 9.51 -4.71 -2.54
CA LEU A 196 10.09 -6.04 -2.36
C LEU A 196 11.43 -6.21 -3.06
N SER A 197 11.63 -5.52 -4.19
CA SER A 197 12.83 -5.67 -5.04
C SER A 197 14.06 -4.91 -4.53
N GLN A 198 13.87 -3.76 -3.90
CA GLN A 198 14.96 -2.91 -3.46
C GLN A 198 15.75 -3.56 -2.33
N ALA A 199 17.08 -3.40 -2.31
CA ALA A 199 17.89 -3.78 -1.16
C ALA A 199 17.88 -2.64 -0.13
N THR A 200 17.87 -2.99 1.16
CA THR A 200 17.96 -2.02 2.26
C THR A 200 18.91 -2.52 3.34
N THR A 201 19.56 -1.59 4.03
CA THR A 201 20.41 -1.88 5.19
C THR A 201 19.65 -1.75 6.52
N ASP A 202 18.41 -1.24 6.50
CA ASP A 202 17.54 -1.23 7.67
C ASP A 202 17.19 -2.66 8.08
N SER A 203 17.56 -3.03 9.31
CA SER A 203 17.40 -4.38 9.84
C SER A 203 15.94 -4.84 9.84
N LYS A 204 14.96 -3.97 10.06
CA LYS A 204 13.54 -4.34 10.06
C LYS A 204 13.01 -4.53 8.64
N SER A 205 13.46 -3.69 7.71
CA SER A 205 13.10 -3.73 6.30
C SER A 205 13.83 -4.84 5.53
N SER A 206 14.98 -5.31 6.04
CA SER A 206 15.79 -6.37 5.43
C SER A 206 15.05 -7.71 5.27
N LEU A 207 14.05 -7.97 6.13
CA LEU A 207 13.25 -9.19 6.03
C LEU A 207 12.32 -9.19 4.82
N ILE A 208 11.85 -8.03 4.36
CA ILE A 208 10.81 -7.90 3.34
C ILE A 208 11.31 -7.23 2.05
N SER A 209 12.61 -7.24 1.82
CA SER A 209 13.24 -6.53 0.70
C SER A 209 14.38 -7.36 0.09
N GLY A 210 14.93 -6.92 -1.04
CA GLY A 210 16.01 -7.58 -1.77
C GLY A 210 15.62 -8.87 -2.49
N ALA A 211 14.34 -9.07 -2.78
CA ALA A 211 13.84 -10.19 -3.57
C ALA A 211 14.11 -9.99 -5.08
N THR A 212 14.21 -11.08 -5.83
CA THR A 212 14.08 -11.05 -7.29
C THR A 212 12.59 -11.04 -7.62
N VAL A 213 12.07 -9.93 -8.14
CA VAL A 213 10.62 -9.75 -8.35
C VAL A 213 10.26 -9.88 -9.82
N THR A 214 9.28 -10.74 -10.12
CA THR A 214 8.61 -10.83 -11.43
C THR A 214 7.19 -10.25 -11.32
N ILE A 215 6.83 -9.36 -12.23
CA ILE A 215 5.48 -8.78 -12.29
C ILE A 215 4.71 -9.45 -13.43
N CYS A 216 3.57 -10.04 -13.11
CA CYS A 216 2.63 -10.61 -14.07
C CYS A 216 1.37 -9.74 -14.17
N HIS A 217 0.61 -9.87 -15.25
CA HIS A 217 -0.68 -9.21 -15.44
C HIS A 217 -1.64 -10.11 -16.23
N ARG A 218 -2.85 -9.61 -16.48
CA ARG A 218 -3.91 -10.35 -17.18
C ARG A 218 -3.53 -10.85 -18.58
N ASP A 219 -2.49 -10.27 -19.19
CA ASP A 219 -1.99 -10.63 -20.53
C ASP A 219 -0.69 -11.46 -20.45
N THR A 220 -0.32 -11.93 -19.27
CA THR A 220 0.82 -12.85 -19.10
C THR A 220 0.42 -14.25 -19.59
N HIS A 221 1.13 -14.76 -20.60
CA HIS A 221 0.98 -16.12 -21.09
C HIS A 221 2.01 -17.04 -20.41
N LEU A 222 1.56 -18.21 -19.93
CA LEU A 222 2.44 -19.28 -19.50
C LEU A 222 2.78 -20.11 -20.74
N ASN A 223 4.03 -19.99 -21.20
CA ASN A 223 4.60 -20.87 -22.22
C ASN A 223 5.11 -22.16 -21.57
#